data_AF-A0A0S8J1S1-F1
#
_entry.id   AF-A0A0S8J1S1-F1
#
_cell.length_a   1.000
_cell.length_b   1.000
_cell.length_c   1.000
_cell.angle_alpha   90.00
_cell.angle_beta   90.00
_cell.angle_gamma   90.00
#
_symmetry.space_group_name_H-M   'P 1'
#
loop_
_entity.id
_entity.type
_entity.pdbx_description
1 polymer ?
#
loop_
_entity_poly.entity_id
_entity_poly.type
_entity_poly.pdbx_seq_one_letter_code
_entity_poly.pdbx_strand_id
1 'polypeptide(L)'
;MRCVRVLIVVLATSVCSVAGFCATKVELREFTCPVDGTKFSGRALVETDKFGGVDSDFCAWPGGTSGMAYEVQVCPKCFYATRNDYFNQRLPGDIKKSLKTALAKWRADHPEVTKVEELTPGQRWELTALCGIVKHNHPPLMGNLWLRAAWAARHHACHTLRMNFGDPMSTFEIVDGMEADLKAEKNENKAIVLTFRLVMACHRAGDPKRRDVFVKALEGKKLKEKDAARLAALKEAFAREALYQQRALDAFNKALDEDKIKPDERDVYLFIVADTTRRLGKDEEAVTRYKKVQEAGKIRADIRKMCDFMIHWLAPE
;
A
#
# COMPACT_ATOMS: atom_id res chain seq x y z
N MET A 1 -13.55 12.43 75.26
CA MET A 1 -12.48 11.78 74.48
C MET A 1 -12.81 11.91 73.00
N ARG A 2 -12.02 12.67 72.24
CA ARG A 2 -12.28 13.01 70.83
C ARG A 2 -11.71 11.91 69.91
N CYS A 3 -12.56 11.26 69.12
CA CYS A 3 -12.15 10.39 68.02
C CYS A 3 -11.67 11.24 66.83
N VAL A 4 -10.42 11.07 66.43
CA VAL A 4 -9.86 11.60 65.19
C VAL A 4 -10.21 10.64 64.06
N ARG A 5 -11.00 11.07 63.07
CA ARG A 5 -11.20 10.34 61.82
C ARG A 5 -10.06 10.71 60.86
N VAL A 6 -9.19 9.74 60.56
CA VAL A 6 -8.19 9.85 59.49
C VAL A 6 -8.91 9.62 58.16
N LEU A 7 -8.91 10.63 57.30
CA LEU A 7 -9.42 10.54 55.94
C LEU A 7 -8.28 10.04 55.04
N ILE A 8 -8.31 8.77 54.63
CA ILE A 8 -7.39 8.23 53.62
C ILE A 8 -7.95 8.62 52.25
N VAL A 9 -7.30 9.57 51.58
CA VAL A 9 -7.56 9.90 50.17
C VAL A 9 -6.86 8.84 49.32
N VAL A 10 -7.63 7.92 48.76
CA VAL A 10 -7.14 7.00 47.73
C VAL A 10 -7.10 7.76 46.41
N LEU A 11 -5.89 8.19 46.02
CA LEU A 11 -5.63 8.69 44.67
C LEU A 11 -5.75 7.52 43.69
N ALA A 12 -6.90 7.45 43.01
CA ALA A 12 -7.07 6.59 41.84
C ALA A 12 -6.17 7.11 40.71
N THR A 13 -4.95 6.59 40.60
CA THR A 13 -4.13 6.79 39.42
C THR A 13 -4.79 6.07 38.25
N SER A 14 -5.44 6.85 37.39
CA SER A 14 -5.81 6.46 36.04
C SER A 14 -4.58 5.87 35.36
N VAL A 15 -4.58 4.55 35.16
CA VAL A 15 -3.64 3.90 34.26
C VAL A 15 -4.09 4.27 32.85
N CYS A 16 -3.60 5.39 32.34
CA CYS A 16 -3.57 5.65 30.91
C CYS A 16 -2.76 4.51 30.29
N SER A 17 -3.44 3.53 29.70
CA SER A 17 -2.83 2.55 28.81
C SER A 17 -2.25 3.31 27.63
N VAL A 18 -0.96 3.62 27.70
CA VAL A 18 -0.20 4.10 26.54
C VAL A 18 -0.24 2.95 25.55
N ALA A 19 -0.97 3.10 24.45
CA ALA A 19 -0.97 2.13 23.37
C ALA A 19 0.49 2.00 22.89
N GLY A 20 1.16 0.93 23.30
CA GLY A 20 2.56 0.72 22.97
C GLY A 20 2.74 0.59 21.47
N PHE A 21 3.81 1.19 20.94
CA PHE A 21 4.28 0.90 19.60
C PHE A 21 4.50 -0.62 19.47
N CYS A 22 3.65 -1.32 18.72
CA CYS A 22 3.85 -2.74 18.47
C CYS A 22 4.69 -2.89 17.21
N ALA A 23 6.00 -3.07 17.39
CA ALA A 23 6.90 -3.35 16.28
C ALA A 23 6.39 -4.54 15.48
N THR A 24 6.40 -4.43 14.14
CA THR A 24 6.00 -5.50 13.23
C THR A 24 6.66 -6.82 13.62
N LYS A 25 5.83 -7.78 14.06
CA LYS A 25 6.25 -9.08 14.54
C LYS A 25 6.05 -10.11 13.45
N VAL A 26 7.12 -10.82 13.13
CA VAL A 26 7.12 -11.96 12.22
C VAL A 26 7.61 -13.20 12.94
N GLU A 27 7.09 -14.36 12.55
CA GLU A 27 7.55 -15.64 13.06
C GLU A 27 7.89 -16.59 11.93
N LEU A 28 8.72 -17.58 12.23
CA LEU A 28 9.08 -18.62 11.28
C LEU A 28 8.02 -19.73 11.34
N ARG A 29 7.42 -20.07 10.20
CA ARG A 29 6.43 -21.14 10.06
C ARG A 29 6.86 -22.11 8.96
N GLU A 30 6.51 -23.38 9.15
CA GLU A 30 6.70 -24.42 8.13
C GLU A 30 5.54 -24.43 7.12
N PHE A 31 5.88 -24.48 5.84
CA PHE A 31 4.93 -24.51 4.73
C PHE A 31 5.19 -25.70 3.83
N THR A 32 4.12 -26.26 3.26
CA THR A 32 4.21 -27.26 2.19
C THR A 32 3.47 -26.74 0.97
N CYS A 33 4.21 -26.50 -0.12
CA CYS A 33 3.64 -25.93 -1.33
C CYS A 33 2.60 -26.89 -1.93
N PRO A 34 1.33 -26.44 -2.14
CA PRO A 34 0.28 -27.31 -2.65
C PRO A 34 0.43 -27.62 -4.14
N VAL A 35 1.28 -26.88 -4.86
CA VAL A 35 1.50 -27.03 -6.31
C VAL A 35 2.56 -28.09 -6.63
N ASP A 36 3.69 -28.09 -5.91
CA ASP A 36 4.85 -28.94 -6.21
C ASP A 36 5.36 -29.78 -5.02
N GLY A 37 4.75 -29.65 -3.84
CA GLY A 37 5.09 -30.42 -2.64
C GLY A 37 6.34 -29.95 -1.89
N THR A 38 6.99 -28.85 -2.32
CA THR A 38 8.17 -28.34 -1.64
C THR A 38 7.86 -27.93 -0.21
N LYS A 39 8.63 -28.47 0.75
CA LYS A 39 8.61 -28.07 2.16
C LYS A 39 9.65 -26.98 2.39
N PHE A 40 9.30 -25.93 3.10
CA PHE A 40 10.22 -24.84 3.42
C PHE A 40 9.74 -24.06 4.64
N SER A 41 10.67 -23.34 5.25
CA SER A 41 10.40 -22.44 6.37
C SER A 41 10.29 -21.00 5.86
N GLY A 42 9.22 -20.30 6.21
CA GLY A 42 8.91 -18.95 5.75
C GLY A 42 8.56 -18.00 6.89
N ARG A 43 8.85 -16.71 6.71
CA ARG A 43 8.48 -15.67 7.68
C ARG A 43 7.03 -15.25 7.46
N ALA A 44 6.19 -15.42 8.46
CA ALA A 44 4.79 -15.04 8.46
C ALA A 44 4.53 -13.85 9.39
N LEU A 45 3.74 -12.89 8.93
CA LEU A 45 3.29 -11.77 9.76
C LEU A 45 2.40 -12.30 10.89
N VAL A 46 2.73 -11.89 12.12
CA VAL A 46 1.93 -12.15 13.32
C VAL A 46 1.13 -10.90 13.67
N GLU A 47 1.79 -9.76 13.72
CA GLU A 47 1.20 -8.50 14.16
C GLU A 47 1.93 -7.30 13.53
N THR A 48 1.21 -6.21 13.29
CA THR A 48 1.78 -4.93 12.85
C THR A 48 0.90 -3.80 13.33
N ASP A 49 1.52 -2.68 13.71
CA ASP A 49 0.79 -1.48 14.11
C ASP A 49 0.28 -0.65 12.90
N LYS A 50 -0.47 0.41 13.18
CA LYS A 50 -0.96 1.39 12.18
C LYS A 50 -0.61 2.83 12.56
N PHE A 51 0.47 3.03 13.31
CA PHE A 51 0.84 4.34 13.89
C PHE A 51 1.52 5.30 12.88
N GLY A 52 1.81 4.84 11.65
CA GLY A 52 2.41 5.64 10.58
C GLY A 52 1.41 6.44 9.73
N GLY A 53 0.13 6.40 10.09
CA GLY A 53 -0.96 7.07 9.37
C GLY A 53 -1.61 6.20 8.30
N VAL A 54 -2.56 6.79 7.57
CA VAL A 54 -3.32 6.12 6.50
C VAL A 54 -3.34 7.02 5.27
N ASP A 55 -3.00 6.47 4.11
CA ASP A 55 -3.15 7.19 2.84
C ASP A 55 -4.62 7.14 2.35
N SER A 56 -4.97 7.99 1.37
CA SER A 56 -6.36 8.17 0.89
C SER A 56 -7.04 6.92 0.34
N ASP A 57 -6.28 5.94 -0.15
CA ASP A 57 -6.80 4.66 -0.64
C ASP A 57 -6.91 3.61 0.48
N PHE A 58 -6.88 4.04 1.75
CA PHE A 58 -6.85 3.20 2.95
C PHE A 58 -5.58 2.38 3.16
N CYS A 59 -4.48 2.72 2.47
CA CYS A 59 -3.17 2.12 2.74
C CYS A 59 -2.68 2.53 4.14
N ALA A 60 -2.72 1.59 5.09
CA ALA A 60 -2.28 1.82 6.45
C ALA A 60 -0.77 1.63 6.61
N TRP A 61 -0.13 2.53 7.35
CA TRP A 61 1.30 2.50 7.60
C TRP A 61 1.63 2.16 9.05
N PRO A 62 2.58 1.25 9.30
CA PRO A 62 3.10 1.08 10.64
C PRO A 62 4.05 2.23 10.98
N GLY A 63 4.25 2.49 12.27
CA GLY A 63 5.30 3.39 12.76
C GLY A 63 6.72 2.86 12.51
N GLY A 64 6.84 1.58 12.14
CA GLY A 64 8.10 0.90 11.84
C GLY A 64 8.15 0.24 10.45
N THR A 65 8.77 -0.93 10.37
CA THR A 65 8.91 -1.70 9.12
C THR A 65 7.57 -2.26 8.66
N SER A 66 7.28 -2.17 7.36
CA SER A 66 6.06 -2.76 6.79
C SER A 66 5.99 -4.28 6.96
N GLY A 67 4.84 -4.78 7.41
CA GLY A 67 4.52 -6.21 7.48
C GLY A 67 4.06 -6.83 6.16
N MET A 68 3.77 -6.03 5.13
CA MET A 68 3.04 -6.48 3.94
C MET A 68 3.73 -7.61 3.17
N ALA A 69 5.06 -7.64 3.12
CA ALA A 69 5.82 -8.70 2.46
C ALA A 69 5.66 -10.07 3.15
N TYR A 70 5.26 -10.06 4.44
CA TYR A 70 5.11 -11.24 5.29
C TYR A 70 3.65 -11.67 5.44
N GLU A 71 2.69 -10.97 4.84
CA GLU A 71 1.27 -11.39 4.78
C GLU A 71 1.03 -12.52 3.77
N VAL A 72 1.98 -12.70 2.84
CA VAL A 72 1.95 -13.70 1.79
C VAL A 72 3.20 -14.57 1.86
N GLN A 73 3.05 -15.83 1.47
CA GLN A 73 4.16 -16.75 1.26
C GLN A 73 4.36 -17.02 -0.21
N VAL A 74 5.60 -17.30 -0.59
CA VAL A 74 6.00 -17.68 -1.95
C VAL A 74 6.80 -18.97 -1.86
N CYS A 75 6.43 -19.99 -2.64
CA CYS A 75 7.20 -21.22 -2.73
C CYS A 75 8.58 -20.93 -3.35
N PRO A 76 9.70 -21.33 -2.71
CA PRO A 76 11.04 -21.09 -3.23
C PRO A 76 11.35 -21.85 -4.53
N LYS A 77 10.56 -22.87 -4.86
CA LYS A 77 10.77 -23.70 -6.06
C LYS A 77 9.91 -23.26 -7.24
N CYS A 78 8.59 -23.25 -7.09
CA CYS A 78 7.67 -22.94 -8.20
C CYS A 78 7.12 -21.51 -8.19
N PHE A 79 7.44 -20.68 -7.18
CA PHE A 79 6.96 -19.31 -7.03
C PHE A 79 5.44 -19.18 -6.81
N TYR A 80 4.75 -20.28 -6.49
CA TYR A 80 3.36 -20.22 -6.06
C TYR A 80 3.22 -19.30 -4.85
N ALA A 81 2.30 -18.35 -4.92
CA ALA A 81 2.10 -17.36 -3.89
C ALA A 81 0.63 -17.26 -3.46
N THR A 82 0.41 -17.13 -2.16
CA THR A 82 -0.89 -16.81 -1.57
C THR A 82 -0.69 -16.31 -0.14
N ARG A 83 -1.75 -15.80 0.49
CA ARG A 83 -1.71 -15.40 1.91
C ARG A 83 -1.35 -16.60 2.79
N ASN A 84 -0.70 -16.30 3.92
CA ASN A 84 -0.22 -17.30 4.89
C ASN A 84 -1.31 -18.33 5.25
N ASP A 85 -2.51 -17.85 5.58
CA ASP A 85 -3.63 -18.68 6.08
C ASP A 85 -4.16 -19.65 5.02
N TYR A 86 -3.93 -19.36 3.74
CA TYR A 86 -4.39 -20.16 2.62
C TYR A 86 -3.27 -21.00 1.97
N PHE A 87 -2.02 -20.90 2.45
CA PHE A 87 -0.88 -21.46 1.72
C PHE A 87 -0.92 -22.98 1.63
N ASN A 88 -1.26 -23.67 2.73
CA ASN A 88 -1.27 -25.13 2.79
C ASN A 88 -2.58 -25.74 2.25
N GLN A 89 -3.50 -24.95 1.70
CA GLN A 89 -4.77 -25.46 1.19
C GLN A 89 -4.58 -26.32 -0.05
N ARG A 90 -5.29 -27.45 -0.09
CA ARG A 90 -5.25 -28.37 -1.23
C ARG A 90 -5.83 -27.71 -2.48
N LEU A 91 -5.12 -27.86 -3.60
CA LEU A 91 -5.55 -27.37 -4.91
C LEU A 91 -6.03 -28.52 -5.82
N PRO A 92 -7.04 -28.29 -6.67
CA PRO A 92 -7.41 -29.19 -7.77
C PRO A 92 -6.25 -29.45 -8.74
N GLY A 93 -6.21 -30.64 -9.36
CA GLY A 93 -5.08 -31.07 -10.18
C GLY A 93 -4.88 -30.25 -11.47
N ASP A 94 -5.98 -29.87 -12.11
CA ASP A 94 -6.05 -28.95 -13.25
C ASP A 94 -5.52 -27.56 -12.88
N ILE A 95 -5.95 -27.00 -11.75
CA ILE A 95 -5.45 -25.72 -11.22
C ILE A 95 -3.94 -25.79 -10.95
N LYS A 96 -3.43 -26.88 -10.38
CA LYS A 96 -1.97 -27.06 -10.20
C LYS A 96 -1.21 -27.04 -11.52
N LYS A 97 -1.75 -27.65 -12.58
CA LYS A 97 -1.12 -27.66 -13.90
C LYS A 97 -1.07 -26.25 -14.49
N SER A 98 -2.20 -25.52 -14.45
CA SER A 98 -2.28 -24.14 -14.94
C SER A 98 -1.37 -23.19 -14.16
N LEU A 99 -1.26 -23.36 -12.84
CA LEU A 99 -0.36 -22.58 -12.00
C LEU A 99 1.11 -22.81 -12.39
N LYS A 100 1.53 -24.06 -12.58
CA LYS A 100 2.91 -24.36 -13.01
C LYS A 100 3.25 -23.65 -14.32
N THR A 101 2.34 -23.66 -15.30
CA THR A 101 2.54 -22.97 -16.58
C THR A 101 2.63 -21.46 -16.40
N ALA A 102 1.68 -20.85 -15.70
CA ALA A 102 1.66 -19.40 -15.49
C ALA A 102 2.90 -18.90 -14.72
N LEU A 103 3.32 -19.62 -13.68
CA LEU A 103 4.48 -19.26 -12.87
C LEU A 103 5.81 -19.49 -13.60
N ALA A 104 5.91 -20.54 -14.43
CA ALA A 104 7.06 -20.74 -15.30
C ALA A 104 7.19 -19.59 -16.32
N LYS A 105 6.07 -19.16 -16.92
CA LYS A 105 6.06 -17.98 -17.80
C LYS A 105 6.47 -16.72 -17.06
N TRP A 106 5.90 -16.45 -15.88
CA TRP A 106 6.25 -15.26 -15.11
C TRP A 106 7.76 -15.20 -14.81
N ARG A 107 8.37 -16.33 -14.46
CA ARG A 107 9.82 -16.42 -14.23
C ARG A 107 10.65 -16.22 -15.49
N ALA A 108 10.17 -16.69 -16.64
CA ALA A 108 10.83 -16.44 -17.92
C ALA A 108 10.78 -14.95 -18.32
N ASP A 109 9.70 -14.25 -17.94
CA ASP A 109 9.54 -12.81 -18.16
C ASP A 109 10.34 -11.95 -17.15
N HIS A 110 10.84 -12.55 -16.05
CA HIS A 110 11.62 -11.88 -14.98
C HIS A 110 12.93 -12.63 -14.68
N PRO A 111 13.86 -12.72 -15.64
CA PRO A 111 15.11 -13.48 -15.49
C PRO A 111 16.04 -12.92 -14.41
N GLU A 112 15.85 -11.66 -14.00
CA GLU A 112 16.58 -11.01 -12.91
C GLU A 112 16.21 -11.55 -11.53
N VAL A 113 15.06 -12.22 -11.39
CA VAL A 113 14.61 -12.83 -10.13
C VAL A 113 14.88 -14.33 -10.16
N THR A 114 16.03 -14.72 -9.61
CA THR A 114 16.46 -16.12 -9.51
C THR A 114 15.97 -16.81 -8.24
N LYS A 115 15.80 -16.03 -7.16
CA LYS A 115 15.40 -16.51 -5.82
C LYS A 115 14.28 -15.67 -5.22
N VAL A 116 13.53 -16.24 -4.29
CA VAL A 116 12.38 -15.56 -3.68
C VAL A 116 12.77 -14.38 -2.77
N GLU A 117 14.02 -14.34 -2.30
CA GLU A 117 14.58 -13.24 -1.52
C GLU A 117 14.78 -11.97 -2.36
N GLU A 118 14.90 -12.10 -3.67
CA GLU A 118 15.08 -10.99 -4.61
C GLU A 118 13.74 -10.32 -4.97
N LEU A 119 12.61 -10.98 -4.66
CA LEU A 119 11.28 -10.41 -4.88
C LEU A 119 11.03 -9.21 -3.99
N THR A 120 10.68 -8.09 -4.61
CA THR A 120 10.11 -6.94 -3.89
C THR A 120 8.78 -7.31 -3.22
N PRO A 121 8.36 -6.58 -2.17
CA PRO A 121 7.04 -6.79 -1.55
C PRO A 121 5.88 -6.72 -2.56
N GLY A 122 5.94 -5.79 -3.52
CA GLY A 122 4.96 -5.67 -4.60
C GLY A 122 4.88 -6.94 -5.46
N GLN A 123 6.02 -7.48 -5.91
CA GLN A 123 6.07 -8.70 -6.73
C GLN A 123 5.55 -9.94 -5.99
N ARG A 124 5.72 -10.03 -4.66
CA ARG A 124 5.13 -11.13 -3.86
C ARG A 124 3.60 -11.11 -3.93
N TRP A 125 3.00 -9.92 -3.88
CA TRP A 125 1.56 -9.74 -4.05
C TRP A 125 1.11 -9.85 -5.50
N GLU A 126 1.92 -9.43 -6.47
CA GLU A 126 1.68 -9.69 -7.89
C GLU A 126 1.57 -11.19 -8.18
N LEU A 127 2.51 -12.00 -7.70
CA LEU A 127 2.43 -13.47 -7.81
C LEU A 127 1.17 -14.02 -7.14
N THR A 128 0.74 -13.43 -6.03
CA THR A 128 -0.50 -13.80 -5.35
C THR A 128 -1.73 -13.49 -6.22
N ALA A 129 -1.75 -12.32 -6.86
CA ALA A 129 -2.81 -11.94 -7.80
C ALA A 129 -2.78 -12.80 -9.07
N LEU A 130 -1.61 -13.10 -9.63
CA LEU A 130 -1.44 -14.04 -10.75
C LEU A 130 -2.02 -15.41 -10.40
N CYS A 131 -1.69 -15.94 -9.22
CA CYS A 131 -2.28 -17.19 -8.74
C CYS A 131 -3.80 -17.08 -8.57
N GLY A 132 -4.31 -15.92 -8.16
CA GLY A 132 -5.74 -15.62 -8.08
C GLY A 132 -6.46 -15.65 -9.43
N ILE A 133 -5.83 -15.12 -10.48
CA ILE A 133 -6.34 -15.16 -11.86
C ILE A 133 -6.49 -16.61 -12.32
N VAL A 134 -5.45 -17.43 -12.12
CA VAL A 134 -5.46 -18.86 -12.50
C VAL A 134 -6.49 -19.65 -11.70
N LYS A 135 -6.75 -19.24 -10.45
CA LYS A 135 -7.79 -19.83 -9.58
C LYS A 135 -9.20 -19.30 -9.89
N HIS A 136 -9.36 -18.42 -10.87
CA HIS A 136 -10.63 -17.79 -11.23
C HIS A 136 -11.31 -17.08 -10.05
N ASN A 137 -10.52 -16.39 -9.22
CA ASN A 137 -11.05 -15.60 -8.12
C ASN A 137 -11.99 -14.51 -8.64
N HIS A 138 -13.08 -14.28 -7.89
CA HIS A 138 -14.08 -13.28 -8.19
C HIS A 138 -13.49 -11.84 -8.17
N PRO A 139 -14.06 -10.90 -8.95
CA PRO A 139 -13.47 -9.58 -9.14
C PRO A 139 -13.20 -8.77 -7.85
N PRO A 140 -14.07 -8.75 -6.83
CA PRO A 140 -13.76 -8.09 -5.55
C PRO A 140 -12.45 -8.56 -4.90
N LEU A 141 -12.22 -9.87 -4.87
CA LEU A 141 -10.98 -10.43 -4.33
C LEU A 141 -9.79 -10.04 -5.21
N MET A 142 -9.95 -10.08 -6.53
CA MET A 142 -8.88 -9.65 -7.45
C MET A 142 -8.52 -8.17 -7.28
N GLY A 143 -9.50 -7.28 -7.13
CA GLY A 143 -9.27 -5.86 -6.84
C GLY A 143 -8.45 -5.67 -5.56
N ASN A 144 -8.82 -6.39 -4.50
CA ASN A 144 -8.07 -6.36 -3.24
C ASN A 144 -6.64 -6.89 -3.37
N LEU A 145 -6.40 -7.98 -4.10
CA LEU A 145 -5.05 -8.52 -4.29
C LEU A 145 -4.15 -7.53 -5.05
N TRP A 146 -4.67 -6.90 -6.10
CA TRP A 146 -3.92 -5.88 -6.85
C TRP A 146 -3.71 -4.60 -6.06
N LEU A 147 -4.70 -4.18 -5.27
CA LEU A 147 -4.57 -3.03 -4.38
C LEU A 147 -3.49 -3.27 -3.32
N ARG A 148 -3.43 -4.48 -2.74
CA ARG A 148 -2.35 -4.89 -1.83
C ARG A 148 -0.98 -4.92 -2.51
N ALA A 149 -0.90 -5.33 -3.79
CA ALA A 149 0.34 -5.24 -4.57
C ALA A 149 0.80 -3.79 -4.75
N ALA A 150 -0.13 -2.88 -5.07
CA ALA A 150 0.14 -1.45 -5.17
C ALA A 150 0.65 -0.88 -3.83
N TRP A 151 -0.03 -1.18 -2.72
CA TRP A 151 0.42 -0.75 -1.38
C TRP A 151 1.80 -1.30 -1.03
N ALA A 152 2.05 -2.58 -1.29
CA ALA A 152 3.34 -3.19 -1.00
C ALA A 152 4.48 -2.57 -1.83
N ALA A 153 4.22 -2.21 -3.09
CA ALA A 153 5.14 -1.45 -3.93
C ALA A 153 5.40 -0.05 -3.35
N ARG A 154 4.36 0.67 -2.90
CA ARG A 154 4.47 1.98 -2.25
C ARG A 154 5.30 1.93 -0.97
N HIS A 155 5.02 0.95 -0.11
CA HIS A 155 5.77 0.72 1.12
C HIS A 155 7.24 0.48 0.84
N HIS A 156 7.55 -0.29 -0.20
CA HIS A 156 8.92 -0.50 -0.64
C HIS A 156 9.56 0.79 -1.19
N ALA A 157 8.87 1.56 -2.04
CA ALA A 157 9.41 2.81 -2.57
C ALA A 157 9.69 3.85 -1.47
N CYS A 158 8.79 3.95 -0.49
CA CYS A 158 8.78 5.03 0.49
C CYS A 158 9.28 4.61 1.89
N HIS A 159 9.90 3.43 2.05
CA HIS A 159 10.33 2.93 3.37
C HIS A 159 11.35 3.83 4.10
N THR A 160 12.03 4.72 3.37
CA THR A 160 12.98 5.70 3.95
C THR A 160 12.31 6.99 4.42
N LEU A 161 11.05 7.23 4.02
CA LEU A 161 10.25 8.37 4.44
C LEU A 161 9.62 8.07 5.80
N ARG A 162 10.44 8.15 6.86
CA ARG A 162 10.00 7.95 8.24
C ARG A 162 9.27 9.19 8.77
N MET A 163 8.01 9.34 8.38
CA MET A 163 7.12 10.43 8.81
C MET A 163 5.75 9.86 9.12
N ASN A 164 5.10 10.39 10.16
CA ASN A 164 3.69 10.11 10.41
C ASN A 164 2.87 11.09 9.58
N PHE A 165 2.11 10.57 8.63
CA PHE A 165 1.26 11.38 7.75
C PHE A 165 -0.13 11.63 8.32
N GLY A 166 -0.45 11.04 9.47
CA GLY A 166 -1.74 11.22 10.13
C GLY A 166 -2.88 10.67 9.29
N ASP A 167 -3.84 11.53 8.98
CA ASP A 167 -4.96 11.22 8.10
C ASP A 167 -4.63 11.55 6.63
N PRO A 168 -5.44 11.07 5.67
CA PRO A 168 -5.12 11.28 4.26
C PRO A 168 -5.05 12.75 3.80
N MET A 169 -5.75 13.68 4.47
CA MET A 169 -5.79 15.09 4.08
C MET A 169 -4.54 15.83 4.59
N SER A 170 -4.06 15.51 5.80
CA SER A 170 -2.81 16.10 6.33
C SER A 170 -1.59 15.79 5.46
N THR A 171 -1.66 14.75 4.62
CA THR A 171 -0.58 14.43 3.67
C THR A 171 -0.30 15.58 2.69
N PHE A 172 -1.33 16.32 2.26
CA PHE A 172 -1.16 17.42 1.31
C PHE A 172 -0.47 18.63 1.96
N GLU A 173 -0.88 18.99 3.17
CA GLU A 173 -0.25 20.07 3.95
C GLU A 173 1.22 19.76 4.27
N ILE A 174 1.53 18.50 4.58
CA ILE A 174 2.91 18.04 4.79
C ILE A 174 3.75 18.23 3.52
N VAL A 175 3.21 17.88 2.36
CA VAL A 175 3.91 18.06 1.07
C VAL A 175 4.15 19.54 0.79
N ASP A 176 3.17 20.41 1.04
CA ASP A 176 3.31 21.86 0.89
C ASP A 176 4.42 22.43 1.78
N GLY A 177 4.45 22.03 3.07
CA GLY A 177 5.50 22.43 4.00
C GLY A 177 6.89 21.96 3.56
N MET A 178 7.01 20.71 3.11
CA MET A 178 8.27 20.18 2.59
C MET A 178 8.75 20.92 1.34
N GLU A 179 7.82 21.39 0.48
CA GLU A 179 8.17 22.18 -0.69
C GLU A 179 8.66 23.58 -0.30
N ALA A 180 8.02 24.21 0.70
CA ALA A 180 8.50 25.47 1.26
C ALA A 180 9.92 25.33 1.84
N ASP A 181 10.20 24.25 2.58
CA ASP A 181 11.53 23.95 3.10
C ASP A 181 12.56 23.78 1.98
N LEU A 182 12.21 23.07 0.90
CA LEU A 182 13.09 22.90 -0.26
C LEU A 182 13.40 24.25 -0.92
N LYS A 183 12.41 25.15 -1.05
CA LYS A 183 12.61 26.50 -1.63
C LYS A 183 13.54 27.37 -0.79
N ALA A 184 13.51 27.20 0.54
CA ALA A 184 14.35 27.94 1.46
C ALA A 184 15.79 27.38 1.58
N GLU A 185 16.01 26.13 1.17
CA GLU A 185 17.30 25.45 1.31
C GLU A 185 18.34 25.95 0.29
N LYS A 186 19.46 26.47 0.80
CA LYS A 186 20.56 27.02 -0.01
C LYS A 186 21.67 26.02 -0.27
N ASN A 187 21.77 24.96 0.53
CA ASN A 187 22.77 23.91 0.38
C ASN A 187 22.29 22.86 -0.64
N GLU A 188 23.01 22.74 -1.75
CA GLU A 188 22.63 21.84 -2.84
C GLU A 188 22.50 20.37 -2.42
N ASN A 189 23.41 19.86 -1.58
CA ASN A 189 23.33 18.47 -1.11
C ASN A 189 22.08 18.24 -0.25
N LYS A 190 21.75 19.18 0.63
CA LYS A 190 20.51 19.10 1.43
C LYS A 190 19.28 19.23 0.54
N ALA A 191 19.30 20.12 -0.46
CA ALA A 191 18.21 20.27 -1.41
C ALA A 191 17.97 18.97 -2.19
N ILE A 192 19.00 18.24 -2.60
CA ILE A 192 18.86 16.91 -3.22
C ILE A 192 18.16 15.93 -2.27
N VAL A 193 18.59 15.86 -1.01
CA VAL A 193 17.96 14.97 -0.01
C VAL A 193 16.49 15.34 0.21
N LEU A 194 16.18 16.64 0.35
CA LEU A 194 14.81 17.13 0.49
C LEU A 194 13.97 16.80 -0.75
N THR A 195 14.53 16.94 -1.95
CA THR A 195 13.84 16.60 -3.20
C THR A 195 13.50 15.10 -3.26
N PHE A 196 14.41 14.20 -2.84
CA PHE A 196 14.07 12.77 -2.71
C PHE A 196 12.93 12.52 -1.72
N ARG A 197 12.91 13.23 -0.58
CA ARG A 197 11.82 13.11 0.40
C ARG A 197 10.50 13.60 -0.17
N LEU A 198 10.50 14.72 -0.90
CA LEU A 198 9.33 15.26 -1.59
C LEU A 198 8.79 14.31 -2.66
N VAL A 199 9.66 13.69 -3.47
CA VAL A 199 9.26 12.66 -4.43
C VAL A 199 8.48 11.54 -3.74
N MET A 200 8.99 11.00 -2.63
CA MET A 200 8.30 9.95 -1.88
C MET A 200 7.01 10.46 -1.21
N ALA A 201 7.00 11.69 -0.69
CA ALA A 201 5.83 12.27 -0.04
C ALA A 201 4.68 12.53 -1.04
N CYS A 202 4.99 13.11 -2.21
CA CYS A 202 4.02 13.27 -3.30
C CYS A 202 3.49 11.91 -3.77
N HIS A 203 4.36 10.90 -3.83
CA HIS A 203 3.94 9.56 -4.19
C HIS A 203 2.96 8.94 -3.17
N ARG A 204 3.21 9.10 -1.87
CA ARG A 204 2.26 8.69 -0.81
C ARG A 204 0.94 9.45 -0.90
N ALA A 205 0.99 10.76 -1.13
CA ALA A 205 -0.17 11.62 -1.37
C ALA A 205 -1.00 11.17 -2.59
N GLY A 206 -0.42 10.38 -3.49
CA GLY A 206 -1.08 10.01 -4.73
C GLY A 206 -1.11 11.16 -5.74
N ASP A 207 -0.12 12.05 -5.69
CA ASP A 207 0.03 13.20 -6.58
C ASP A 207 1.18 12.94 -7.58
N PRO A 208 0.93 12.15 -8.65
CA PRO A 208 1.97 11.84 -9.62
C PRO A 208 2.42 13.08 -10.39
N LYS A 209 1.55 14.07 -10.62
CA LYS A 209 1.90 15.29 -11.34
C LYS A 209 2.99 16.08 -10.61
N ARG A 210 2.80 16.34 -9.32
CA ARG A 210 3.79 17.05 -8.49
C ARG A 210 5.02 16.20 -8.22
N ARG A 211 4.86 14.89 -7.99
CA ARG A 211 5.98 13.94 -7.89
C ARG A 211 6.91 14.04 -9.10
N ASP A 212 6.34 14.04 -10.30
CA ASP A 212 7.13 13.98 -11.54
C ASP A 212 7.88 15.29 -11.82
N VAL A 213 7.40 16.43 -11.31
CA VAL A 213 8.17 17.69 -11.29
C VAL A 213 9.47 17.51 -10.51
N PHE A 214 9.41 16.92 -9.31
CA PHE A 214 10.59 16.71 -8.47
C PHE A 214 11.50 15.58 -8.98
N VAL A 215 10.94 14.56 -9.63
CA VAL A 215 11.74 13.55 -10.35
C VAL A 215 12.57 14.22 -11.45
N LYS A 216 11.94 15.04 -12.31
CA LYS A 216 12.65 15.78 -13.36
C LYS A 216 13.71 16.73 -12.79
N ALA A 217 13.42 17.37 -11.66
CA ALA A 217 14.38 18.23 -10.98
C ALA A 217 15.64 17.46 -10.51
N LEU A 218 15.50 16.21 -10.09
CA LEU A 218 16.64 15.33 -9.75
C LEU A 218 17.39 14.87 -11.01
N GLU A 219 16.69 14.53 -12.09
CA GLU A 219 17.29 14.13 -13.37
C GLU A 219 18.14 15.25 -14.00
N GLY A 220 17.75 16.50 -13.79
CA GLY A 220 18.52 17.67 -14.23
C GLY A 220 19.78 17.97 -13.40
N LYS A 221 20.06 17.20 -12.34
CA LYS A 221 21.22 17.41 -11.45
C LYS A 221 22.32 16.38 -11.69
N LYS A 222 23.56 16.76 -11.39
CA LYS A 222 24.70 15.82 -11.35
C LYS A 222 24.66 15.02 -10.04
N LEU A 223 23.90 13.92 -10.06
CA LEU A 223 23.76 13.03 -8.91
C LEU A 223 25.01 12.16 -8.69
N LYS A 224 25.28 11.81 -7.43
CA LYS A 224 26.22 10.75 -7.10
C LYS A 224 25.64 9.41 -7.58
N GLU A 225 26.51 8.45 -7.89
CA GLU A 225 26.11 7.12 -8.39
C GLU A 225 25.01 6.47 -7.53
N LYS A 226 25.17 6.50 -6.19
CA LYS A 226 24.17 5.98 -5.25
C LYS A 226 22.80 6.67 -5.36
N ASP A 227 22.79 7.97 -5.64
CA ASP A 227 21.57 8.77 -5.71
C ASP A 227 20.90 8.58 -7.08
N ALA A 228 21.70 8.43 -8.14
CA ALA A 228 21.20 8.04 -9.46
C ALA A 228 20.55 6.63 -9.42
N ALA A 229 21.21 5.66 -8.79
CA ALA A 229 20.66 4.32 -8.60
C ALA A 229 19.37 4.34 -7.75
N ARG A 230 19.34 5.16 -6.69
CA ARG A 230 18.14 5.36 -5.88
C ARG A 230 16.98 5.95 -6.69
N LEU A 231 17.26 6.94 -7.53
CA LEU A 231 16.23 7.56 -8.39
C LEU A 231 15.68 6.54 -9.40
N ALA A 232 16.54 5.74 -10.01
CA ALA A 232 16.12 4.67 -10.92
C ALA A 232 15.21 3.64 -10.21
N ALA A 233 15.61 3.18 -9.02
CA ALA A 233 14.81 2.24 -8.23
C ALA A 233 13.44 2.82 -7.82
N LEU A 234 13.38 4.11 -7.46
CA LEU A 234 12.12 4.80 -7.17
C LEU A 234 11.21 4.84 -8.41
N LYS A 235 11.74 5.25 -9.57
CA LYS A 235 10.96 5.29 -10.82
C LYS A 235 10.40 3.92 -11.20
N GLU A 236 11.20 2.87 -11.06
CA GLU A 236 10.77 1.50 -11.31
C GLU A 236 9.66 1.07 -10.34
N ALA A 237 9.80 1.39 -9.05
CA ALA A 237 8.77 1.11 -8.05
C ALA A 237 7.46 1.88 -8.32
N PHE A 238 7.55 3.15 -8.76
CA PHE A 238 6.38 3.96 -9.13
C PHE A 238 5.66 3.39 -10.35
N ALA A 239 6.40 2.96 -11.37
CA ALA A 239 5.85 2.31 -12.55
C ALA A 239 5.13 1.00 -12.18
N ARG A 240 5.72 0.20 -11.29
CA ARG A 240 5.07 -1.02 -10.76
C ARG A 240 3.80 -0.72 -9.98
N GLU A 241 3.83 0.26 -9.07
CA GLU A 241 2.62 0.64 -8.34
C GLU A 241 1.50 1.08 -9.30
N ALA A 242 1.81 1.93 -10.29
CA ALA A 242 0.84 2.40 -11.27
C ALA A 242 0.23 1.22 -12.07
N LEU A 243 1.04 0.24 -12.46
CA LEU A 243 0.55 -0.97 -13.11
C LEU A 243 -0.42 -1.74 -12.20
N TYR A 244 -0.08 -1.94 -10.93
CA TYR A 244 -0.94 -2.65 -9.97
C TYR A 244 -2.22 -1.86 -9.65
N GLN A 245 -2.14 -0.54 -9.57
CA GLN A 245 -3.30 0.35 -9.44
C GLN A 245 -4.26 0.21 -10.62
N GLN A 246 -3.74 0.19 -11.85
CA GLN A 246 -4.58 -0.02 -13.03
C GLN A 246 -5.25 -1.40 -13.00
N ARG A 247 -4.53 -2.46 -12.60
CA ARG A 247 -5.12 -3.81 -12.44
C ARG A 247 -6.18 -3.86 -11.34
N ALA A 248 -5.98 -3.15 -10.23
CA ALA A 248 -6.97 -3.03 -9.17
C ALA A 248 -8.22 -2.29 -9.66
N LEU A 249 -8.02 -1.19 -10.38
CA LEU A 249 -9.08 -0.39 -10.98
C LEU A 249 -9.96 -1.22 -11.91
N ASP A 250 -9.35 -1.99 -12.81
CA ASP A 250 -10.07 -2.86 -13.76
C ASP A 250 -10.91 -3.92 -13.03
N ALA A 251 -10.34 -4.53 -11.98
CA ALA A 251 -11.03 -5.56 -11.21
C ALA A 251 -12.18 -5.00 -10.35
N PHE A 252 -12.02 -3.82 -9.74
CA PHE A 252 -13.09 -3.18 -8.99
C PHE A 252 -14.21 -2.65 -9.90
N ASN A 253 -13.89 -2.11 -11.08
CA ASN A 253 -14.90 -1.75 -12.08
C ASN A 253 -15.71 -2.98 -12.49
N LYS A 254 -15.04 -4.09 -12.81
CA LYS A 254 -15.74 -5.35 -13.11
C LYS A 254 -16.63 -5.82 -11.96
N ALA A 255 -16.18 -5.66 -10.72
CA ALA A 255 -16.98 -5.98 -9.55
C ALA A 255 -18.27 -5.13 -9.48
N LEU A 256 -18.15 -3.81 -9.72
CA LEU A 256 -19.26 -2.86 -9.69
C LEU A 256 -20.31 -3.13 -10.80
N ASP A 257 -19.87 -3.65 -11.95
CA ASP A 257 -20.71 -4.04 -13.08
C ASP A 257 -21.51 -5.33 -12.83
N GLU A 258 -21.00 -6.26 -12.02
CA GLU A 258 -21.67 -7.54 -11.73
C GLU A 258 -22.86 -7.41 -10.77
N ASP A 259 -23.05 -6.24 -10.15
CA ASP A 259 -24.12 -5.86 -9.19
C ASP A 259 -24.47 -6.89 -8.09
N LYS A 260 -23.47 -7.69 -7.71
CA LYS A 260 -23.55 -8.70 -6.63
C LYS A 260 -22.89 -8.25 -5.33
N ILE A 261 -22.59 -6.96 -5.20
CA ILE A 261 -21.87 -6.39 -4.06
C ILE A 261 -22.87 -5.84 -3.06
N LYS A 262 -22.61 -6.01 -1.77
CA LYS A 262 -23.43 -5.39 -0.73
C LYS A 262 -23.35 -3.87 -0.82
N PRO A 263 -24.41 -3.11 -0.46
CA PRO A 263 -24.40 -1.66 -0.60
C PRO A 263 -23.22 -0.96 0.11
N ASP A 264 -22.84 -1.42 1.30
CA ASP A 264 -21.71 -0.88 2.07
C ASP A 264 -20.34 -1.15 1.41
N GLU A 265 -20.15 -2.34 0.86
CA GLU A 265 -18.96 -2.69 0.08
C GLU A 265 -18.90 -1.92 -1.25
N ARG A 266 -20.07 -1.68 -1.88
CA ARG A 266 -20.20 -0.95 -3.14
C ARG A 266 -19.71 0.49 -2.99
N ASP A 267 -20.09 1.18 -1.93
CA ASP A 267 -19.65 2.56 -1.64
C ASP A 267 -18.13 2.64 -1.47
N VAL A 268 -17.54 1.66 -0.77
CA VAL A 268 -16.07 1.57 -0.62
C VAL A 268 -15.39 1.34 -1.96
N TYR A 269 -15.94 0.48 -2.83
CA TYR A 269 -15.35 0.21 -4.13
C TYR A 269 -15.48 1.40 -5.08
N LEU A 270 -16.61 2.11 -5.09
CA LEU A 270 -16.77 3.36 -5.84
C LEU A 270 -15.70 4.38 -5.41
N PHE A 271 -15.46 4.52 -4.11
CA PHE A 271 -14.42 5.41 -3.59
C PHE A 271 -13.01 4.95 -3.98
N ILE A 272 -12.67 3.67 -3.81
CA ILE A 272 -11.36 3.14 -4.21
C ILE A 272 -11.12 3.33 -5.70
N VAL A 273 -12.14 3.12 -6.53
CA VAL A 273 -12.08 3.37 -7.98
C VAL A 273 -11.79 4.84 -8.24
N ALA A 274 -12.46 5.78 -7.56
CA ALA A 274 -12.19 7.21 -7.68
C ALA A 274 -10.75 7.59 -7.25
N ASP A 275 -10.31 7.19 -6.05
CA ASP A 275 -8.99 7.54 -5.54
C ASP A 275 -7.84 6.87 -6.31
N THR A 276 -8.03 5.63 -6.75
CA THR A 276 -7.06 4.95 -7.62
C THR A 276 -6.94 5.66 -8.97
N THR A 277 -8.04 6.18 -9.52
CA THR A 277 -8.02 6.97 -10.76
C THR A 277 -7.21 8.25 -10.60
N ARG A 278 -7.39 8.94 -9.47
CA ARG A 278 -6.58 10.12 -9.10
C ARG A 278 -5.11 9.77 -8.96
N ARG A 279 -4.78 8.69 -8.26
CA ARG A 279 -3.40 8.21 -8.05
C ARG A 279 -2.69 7.87 -9.36
N LEU A 280 -3.43 7.48 -10.39
CA LEU A 280 -2.95 7.28 -11.76
C LEU A 280 -2.81 8.59 -12.57
N GLY A 281 -3.11 9.74 -11.96
CA GLY A 281 -2.99 11.08 -12.57
C GLY A 281 -4.16 11.48 -13.48
N LYS A 282 -5.29 10.74 -13.42
CA LYS A 282 -6.48 10.97 -14.24
C LYS A 282 -7.49 11.85 -13.52
N ASP A 283 -7.09 13.08 -13.23
CA ASP A 283 -7.79 13.98 -12.30
C ASP A 283 -9.24 14.28 -12.68
N GLU A 284 -9.52 14.63 -13.95
CA GLU A 284 -10.88 14.93 -14.43
C GLU A 284 -11.82 13.72 -14.29
N GLU A 285 -11.31 12.53 -14.62
CA GLU A 285 -12.03 11.27 -14.46
C GLU A 285 -12.27 10.97 -12.98
N ALA A 286 -11.28 11.24 -12.11
CA ALA A 286 -11.39 11.06 -10.67
C ALA A 286 -12.43 11.99 -10.06
N VAL A 287 -12.48 13.27 -10.44
CA VAL A 287 -13.52 14.23 -9.98
C VAL A 287 -14.92 13.72 -10.35
N THR A 288 -15.09 13.24 -11.59
CA THR A 288 -16.37 12.65 -12.03
C THR A 288 -16.75 11.45 -11.17
N ARG A 289 -15.78 10.59 -10.84
CA ARG A 289 -16.00 9.41 -9.99
C ARG A 289 -16.30 9.77 -8.53
N TYR A 290 -15.65 10.77 -7.97
CA TYR A 290 -15.95 11.25 -6.62
C TYR A 290 -17.36 11.84 -6.50
N LYS A 291 -17.82 12.58 -7.51
CA LYS A 291 -19.21 13.07 -7.56
C LYS A 291 -20.22 11.92 -7.56
N LYS A 292 -19.95 10.86 -8.34
CA LYS A 292 -20.77 9.63 -8.31
C LYS A 292 -20.77 8.95 -6.94
N VAL A 293 -19.65 8.98 -6.22
CA VAL A 293 -19.60 8.50 -4.83
C VAL A 293 -20.56 9.32 -4.00
N GLN A 294 -20.48 10.66 -4.02
CA GLN A 294 -21.33 11.57 -3.23
C GLN A 294 -22.84 11.40 -3.45
N GLU A 295 -23.24 11.04 -4.67
CA GLU A 295 -24.61 10.75 -5.08
C GLU A 295 -25.14 9.41 -4.51
N ALA A 296 -24.27 8.52 -4.03
CA ALA A 296 -24.69 7.28 -3.40
C ALA A 296 -25.37 7.53 -2.04
N GLY A 297 -26.47 6.82 -1.77
CA GLY A 297 -27.41 7.19 -0.70
C GLY A 297 -26.95 6.95 0.75
N LYS A 298 -25.93 6.11 1.00
CA LYS A 298 -25.51 5.71 2.38
C LYS A 298 -23.99 5.64 2.59
N ILE A 299 -23.26 6.56 1.97
CA ILE A 299 -21.80 6.65 2.13
C ILE A 299 -21.42 6.93 3.59
N ARG A 300 -20.36 6.28 4.08
CA ARG A 300 -19.73 6.61 5.35
C ARG A 300 -19.26 8.08 5.38
N ALA A 301 -19.38 8.72 6.56
CA ALA A 301 -19.06 10.13 6.73
C ALA A 301 -17.59 10.48 6.44
N ASP A 302 -16.66 9.57 6.77
CA ASP A 302 -15.24 9.75 6.50
C ASP A 302 -14.94 9.72 5.00
N ILE A 303 -15.58 8.81 4.25
CA ILE A 303 -15.49 8.75 2.78
C ILE A 303 -16.06 10.03 2.16
N ARG A 304 -17.23 10.50 2.62
CA ARG A 304 -17.83 11.75 2.13
C ARG A 304 -16.87 12.93 2.31
N LYS A 305 -16.31 13.09 3.52
CA LYS A 305 -15.30 14.14 3.81
C LYS A 305 -14.10 14.06 2.87
N MET A 306 -13.60 12.85 2.58
CA MET A 306 -12.50 12.67 1.62
C MET A 306 -12.91 13.04 0.19
N CYS A 307 -14.11 12.68 -0.26
CA CYS A 307 -14.60 13.08 -1.58
C CYS A 307 -14.68 14.61 -1.70
N ASP A 308 -15.25 15.28 -0.70
CA ASP A 308 -15.39 16.75 -0.68
C ASP A 308 -14.01 17.41 -0.80
N PHE A 309 -13.06 16.96 0.02
CA PHE A 309 -11.68 17.44 -0.01
C PHE A 309 -11.02 17.21 -1.38
N MET A 310 -11.11 15.99 -1.91
CA MET A 310 -10.43 15.62 -3.17
C MET A 310 -11.02 16.35 -4.39
N ILE A 311 -12.34 16.59 -4.42
CA ILE A 311 -12.96 17.37 -5.49
C ILE A 311 -12.45 18.80 -5.47
N HIS A 312 -12.46 19.44 -4.30
CA HIS A 312 -11.96 20.80 -4.14
C HIS A 312 -10.47 20.91 -4.51
N TRP A 313 -9.66 19.94 -4.09
CA TRP A 313 -8.23 19.93 -4.37
C TRP A 313 -7.90 19.72 -5.85
N LEU A 314 -8.64 18.84 -6.55
CA LEU A 314 -8.40 18.54 -7.97
C LEU A 314 -8.97 19.59 -8.93
N ALA A 315 -10.05 20.25 -8.53
CA ALA A 315 -10.75 21.26 -9.33
C ALA A 315 -11.10 22.45 -8.43
N PRO A 316 -10.11 23.28 -8.06
CA PRO A 316 -10.38 24.53 -7.35
C PRO A 316 -11.23 25.45 -8.22
N GLU A 317 -12.27 26.03 -7.63
CA GLU A 317 -13.19 26.99 -8.28
C GLU A 317 -12.48 28.25 -8.78
#